data_AF-A0A934CRZ0-F1
#
_entry.id   AF-A0A934CRZ0-F1
#
_cell.length_a   1.000
_cell.length_b   1.000
_cell.length_c   1.000
_cell.angle_alpha   90.00
_cell.angle_beta   90.00
_cell.angle_gamma   90.00
#
_symmetry.space_group_name_H-M   'P 1'
#
loop_
_entity.id
_entity.type
_entity.pdbx_description
1 polymer ?
#
loop_
_entity_poly.entity_id
_entity_poly.type
_entity_poly.pdbx_seq_one_letter_code
_entity_poly.pdbx_strand_id
1 'polypeptide(L)'
;MKLWRFGQIKIKDGWEIFYKENILTFNWLKANINYKNIKNLKKINGWTCITPWVKELKKGDLIFLFSRNSYAGVAIAEESYKYNINDFKILGKERPGIKVKFLHKLKTPVEHGIEISHKNPKVFTRVGDLKFSSFMILNFIKKKYKDKYNIIIDYIKNNFNSESEKISRICWNTNRWRFPSGPEGKTKTKNTYESKYNYGHEEWLSNNTRPISGYNYGFLQTLNMISNRHIDKSYRIYLYTINDANERLLVGEIRNGWCISKAESVFVYNIYKRKKWIDEMVIDLNNYDINLKPFLKTSPKIFFNLKYKKEDIIIYEIPINIISFNKNISSSRYKLLDKITDFKIISTEASDNKGTSNDKSTKKVTRKLKGGKVTYDPVHNKIQNILHSYLESKGEYKKVKKEVDGVDVWAKTNQNKLHFYEVKTNNSKLSIRNALGQVLEYSCWPELNKAEKLIIVSDSEEDEETKKYMKHIRNKYNIPIFYMSYSFEKNKFGGLI
;
A
#
# COMPACT_ATOMS: atom_id res chain seq x y z
N MET A 1 -13.18 11.54 -5.04
CA MET A 1 -13.32 12.27 -6.33
C MET A 1 -13.00 11.31 -7.48
N LYS A 2 -13.77 11.32 -8.56
CA LYS A 2 -13.49 10.57 -9.80
C LYS A 2 -12.94 11.49 -10.90
N LEU A 3 -12.20 10.90 -11.83
CA LEU A 3 -11.67 11.57 -13.02
C LEU A 3 -12.47 11.15 -14.25
N TRP A 4 -13.03 12.13 -14.96
CA TRP A 4 -13.85 11.92 -16.15
C TRP A 4 -13.19 12.51 -17.38
N ARG A 5 -13.44 11.90 -18.53
CA ARG A 5 -13.12 12.46 -19.84
C ARG A 5 -14.42 12.86 -20.52
N PHE A 6 -14.46 14.07 -21.07
CA PHE A 6 -15.55 14.56 -21.91
C PHE A 6 -15.00 15.00 -23.26
N GLY A 7 -15.44 14.34 -24.34
CA GLY A 7 -14.86 14.48 -25.68
C GLY A 7 -15.66 15.33 -26.67
N GLN A 8 -16.86 15.80 -26.32
CA GLN A 8 -17.73 16.58 -27.20
C GLN A 8 -17.41 18.08 -27.05
N ILE A 9 -16.23 18.47 -27.53
CA ILE A 9 -15.67 19.82 -27.36
C ILE A 9 -15.36 20.50 -28.70
N LYS A 10 -15.99 20.10 -29.81
CA LYS A 10 -15.80 20.78 -31.10
C LYS A 10 -16.66 22.03 -31.17
N ILE A 11 -16.25 23.04 -31.94
CA ILE A 11 -17.02 24.28 -32.15
C ILE A 11 -18.44 23.97 -32.66
N LYS A 12 -18.54 23.11 -33.69
CA LYS A 12 -19.83 22.66 -34.24
C LYS A 12 -20.76 21.97 -33.24
N ASP A 13 -20.20 21.52 -32.12
CA ASP A 13 -20.95 20.87 -31.05
C ASP A 13 -21.45 21.85 -29.99
N GLY A 14 -21.31 23.17 -30.21
CA GLY A 14 -21.72 24.21 -29.26
C GLY A 14 -20.67 24.54 -28.21
N TRP A 15 -19.39 24.20 -28.44
CA TRP A 15 -18.31 24.50 -27.50
C TRP A 15 -18.29 25.97 -27.06
N GLU A 16 -18.52 26.91 -27.97
CA GLU A 16 -18.55 28.34 -27.63
C GLU A 16 -19.65 28.70 -26.62
N ILE A 17 -20.78 28.00 -26.67
CA ILE A 17 -21.88 28.18 -25.72
C ILE A 17 -21.52 27.55 -24.38
N PHE A 18 -20.97 26.33 -24.39
CA PHE A 18 -20.43 25.69 -23.17
C PHE A 18 -19.34 26.52 -22.50
N TYR A 19 -18.51 27.16 -23.33
CA TYR A 19 -17.45 28.07 -22.93
C TYR A 19 -18.00 29.31 -22.21
N LYS A 20 -19.07 29.94 -22.73
CA LYS A 20 -19.66 31.15 -22.12
C LYS A 20 -20.45 30.82 -20.85
N GLU A 21 -21.29 29.80 -20.90
CA GLU A 21 -22.27 29.52 -19.86
C GLU A 21 -21.75 28.62 -18.72
N ASN A 22 -20.52 28.11 -18.83
CA ASN A 22 -19.93 27.14 -17.89
C ASN A 22 -20.81 25.89 -17.67
N ILE A 23 -21.37 25.37 -18.76
CA ILE A 23 -22.26 24.20 -18.78
C ILE A 23 -21.67 23.11 -19.66
N LEU A 24 -21.83 21.85 -19.27
CA LEU A 24 -21.55 20.69 -20.12
C LEU A 24 -22.83 19.88 -20.38
N THR A 25 -23.04 19.43 -21.61
CA THR A 25 -24.14 18.52 -22.00
C THR A 25 -23.77 17.70 -23.24
N PHE A 26 -24.50 16.62 -23.54
CA PHE A 26 -24.40 15.96 -24.84
C PHE A 26 -25.40 16.53 -25.84
N ASN A 27 -24.99 16.61 -27.10
CA ASN A 27 -25.80 17.19 -28.17
C ASN A 27 -27.09 16.42 -28.48
N TRP A 28 -27.14 15.15 -28.07
CA TRP A 28 -28.26 14.25 -28.32
C TRP A 28 -29.14 14.01 -27.09
N LEU A 29 -28.89 14.67 -25.96
CA LEU A 29 -29.82 14.62 -24.83
C LEU A 29 -31.08 15.44 -25.13
N LYS A 30 -32.23 14.97 -24.64
CA LYS A 30 -33.52 15.63 -24.77
C LYS A 30 -34.06 16.00 -23.39
N ALA A 31 -34.49 17.25 -23.21
CA ALA A 31 -35.01 17.77 -21.94
C ALA A 31 -36.21 16.98 -21.43
N ASN A 32 -37.10 16.54 -22.32
CA ASN A 32 -38.31 15.80 -21.96
C ASN A 32 -38.07 14.33 -21.52
N ILE A 33 -36.81 13.87 -21.41
CA ILE A 33 -36.49 12.50 -21.02
C ILE A 33 -35.82 12.46 -19.64
N ASN A 34 -36.46 11.78 -18.69
CA ASN A 34 -35.85 11.50 -17.38
C ASN A 34 -34.89 10.31 -17.45
N TYR A 35 -33.65 10.56 -17.86
CA TYR A 35 -32.62 9.53 -18.02
C TYR A 35 -32.27 8.78 -16.73
N LYS A 36 -32.59 9.33 -15.55
CA LYS A 36 -32.35 8.69 -14.26
C LYS A 36 -33.34 7.56 -13.98
N ASN A 37 -34.59 7.71 -14.43
CA ASN A 37 -35.70 6.80 -14.14
C ASN A 37 -36.00 5.78 -15.26
N ILE A 38 -35.19 5.73 -16.32
CA ILE A 38 -35.41 4.77 -17.41
C ILE A 38 -35.05 3.36 -16.95
N LYS A 39 -36.05 2.46 -16.96
CA LYS A 39 -35.91 1.05 -16.56
C LYS A 39 -34.77 0.33 -17.31
N ASN A 40 -34.63 0.56 -18.61
CA ASN A 40 -33.56 -0.04 -19.41
C ASN A 40 -32.86 0.98 -20.31
N LEU A 41 -31.87 1.68 -19.74
CA LEU A 41 -31.03 2.65 -20.45
C LEU A 41 -30.35 2.07 -21.69
N LYS A 42 -30.07 0.76 -21.77
CA LYS A 42 -29.38 0.15 -22.92
C LYS A 42 -30.14 0.31 -24.25
N LYS A 43 -31.45 0.57 -24.20
CA LYS A 43 -32.28 0.84 -25.38
C LYS A 43 -32.11 2.25 -25.95
N ILE A 44 -31.35 3.12 -25.29
CA ILE A 44 -31.14 4.51 -25.71
C ILE A 44 -29.81 4.65 -26.44
N ASN A 45 -29.81 5.38 -27.55
CA ASN A 45 -28.58 5.77 -28.23
C ASN A 45 -27.66 6.57 -27.30
N GLY A 46 -26.39 6.16 -27.23
CA GLY A 46 -25.40 6.78 -26.34
C GLY A 46 -25.51 6.36 -24.88
N TRP A 47 -26.27 5.31 -24.54
CA TRP A 47 -26.44 4.83 -23.15
C TRP A 47 -25.13 4.60 -22.40
N THR A 48 -24.07 4.20 -23.11
CA THR A 48 -22.74 3.97 -22.54
C THR A 48 -22.08 5.24 -22.00
N CYS A 49 -22.49 6.41 -22.48
CA CYS A 49 -22.07 7.73 -21.99
C CYS A 49 -23.09 8.31 -21.01
N ILE A 50 -24.39 8.11 -21.29
CA ILE A 50 -25.48 8.61 -20.45
C ILE A 50 -25.45 7.96 -19.06
N THR A 51 -25.23 6.65 -19.00
CA THR A 51 -25.24 5.90 -17.72
C THR A 51 -24.24 6.48 -16.71
N PRO A 52 -22.93 6.61 -17.03
CA PRO A 52 -22.00 7.23 -16.09
C PRO A 52 -22.32 8.70 -15.80
N TRP A 53 -22.80 9.46 -16.80
CA TRP A 53 -23.17 10.87 -16.64
C TRP A 53 -24.30 11.08 -15.62
N VAL A 54 -25.39 10.30 -15.73
CA VAL A 54 -26.59 10.50 -14.90
C VAL A 54 -26.53 9.75 -13.58
N LYS A 55 -25.78 8.64 -13.50
CA LYS A 55 -25.74 7.77 -12.31
C LYS A 55 -24.47 7.89 -11.47
N GLU A 56 -23.34 8.26 -12.05
CA GLU A 56 -22.05 8.11 -11.39
C GLU A 56 -21.27 9.40 -11.15
N LEU A 57 -21.46 10.41 -12.01
CA LEU A 57 -20.83 11.73 -11.90
C LEU A 57 -21.40 12.46 -10.69
N LYS A 58 -20.51 13.00 -9.85
CA LYS A 58 -20.88 13.71 -8.62
C LYS A 58 -20.27 15.12 -8.60
N LYS A 59 -20.90 16.01 -7.83
CA LYS A 59 -20.29 17.28 -7.42
C LYS A 59 -18.87 17.05 -6.89
N GLY A 60 -17.92 17.88 -7.35
CA GLY A 60 -16.51 17.81 -6.98
C GLY A 60 -15.66 16.91 -7.88
N ASP A 61 -16.27 16.07 -8.73
CA ASP A 61 -15.52 15.27 -9.70
C ASP A 61 -14.83 16.14 -10.76
N LEU A 62 -13.66 15.69 -11.22
CA LEU A 62 -12.86 16.42 -12.20
C LEU A 62 -13.15 15.89 -13.61
N ILE A 63 -13.37 16.79 -14.56
CA ILE A 63 -13.72 16.50 -15.96
C ILE A 63 -12.64 17.10 -16.87
N PHE A 64 -11.85 16.22 -17.49
CA PHE A 64 -10.92 16.58 -18.54
C PHE A 64 -11.67 16.72 -19.87
N LEU A 65 -11.69 17.93 -20.41
CA LEU A 65 -12.24 18.23 -21.72
C LEU A 65 -11.23 17.84 -22.79
N PHE A 66 -11.27 16.58 -23.15
CA PHE A 66 -10.24 15.91 -23.93
C PHE A 66 -10.91 14.99 -24.94
N SER A 67 -10.89 15.36 -26.22
CA SER A 67 -11.48 14.60 -27.33
C SER A 67 -10.51 13.52 -27.81
N ARG A 68 -10.60 13.10 -29.08
CA ARG A 68 -9.62 12.19 -29.69
C ARG A 68 -8.34 12.92 -30.09
N ASN A 69 -8.48 14.15 -30.58
CA ASN A 69 -7.36 14.92 -31.12
C ASN A 69 -7.23 16.29 -30.43
N SER A 70 -8.24 16.72 -29.67
CA SER A 70 -8.33 18.09 -29.18
C SER A 70 -8.47 18.14 -27.66
N TYR A 71 -8.01 19.24 -27.08
CA TYR A 71 -8.11 19.57 -25.67
C TYR A 71 -8.72 20.97 -25.53
N ALA A 72 -9.61 21.14 -24.56
CA ALA A 72 -10.28 22.43 -24.34
C ALA A 72 -10.20 22.94 -22.88
N GLY A 73 -9.79 22.10 -21.93
CA GLY A 73 -9.70 22.49 -20.53
C GLY A 73 -9.91 21.38 -19.51
N VAL A 74 -9.99 21.79 -18.25
CA VAL A 74 -10.31 20.97 -17.09
C VAL A 74 -11.34 21.70 -16.24
N ALA A 75 -12.43 21.00 -15.94
CA ALA A 75 -13.54 21.52 -15.16
C ALA A 75 -13.85 20.63 -13.96
N ILE A 76 -14.51 21.19 -12.96
CA ILE A 76 -15.04 20.52 -11.78
C ILE A 76 -16.56 20.51 -11.92
N ALA A 77 -17.20 19.36 -11.72
CA ALA A 77 -18.65 19.31 -11.64
C ALA A 77 -19.15 20.09 -10.40
N GLU A 78 -19.97 21.12 -10.58
CA GLU A 78 -20.56 21.85 -9.45
C GLU A 78 -21.80 21.15 -8.89
N GLU A 79 -22.38 20.26 -9.69
CA GLU A 79 -23.57 19.51 -9.36
C GLU A 79 -23.60 18.15 -10.06
N SER A 80 -24.44 17.26 -9.55
CA SER A 80 -24.82 16.02 -10.24
C SER A 80 -26.02 16.27 -11.17
N TYR A 81 -26.20 15.40 -12.16
CA TYR A 81 -27.36 15.45 -13.05
C TYR A 81 -28.69 15.41 -12.28
N LYS A 82 -29.59 16.36 -12.60
CA LYS A 82 -30.97 16.42 -12.10
C LYS A 82 -31.94 16.65 -13.27
N TYR A 83 -32.98 15.83 -13.35
CA TYR A 83 -34.04 15.96 -14.34
C TYR A 83 -34.88 17.22 -14.10
N ASN A 84 -35.26 17.95 -15.15
CA ASN A 84 -36.05 19.20 -15.14
C ASN A 84 -35.47 20.37 -14.32
N ILE A 85 -34.24 20.26 -13.82
CA ILE A 85 -33.57 21.32 -13.06
C ILE A 85 -32.38 21.87 -13.85
N ASN A 86 -31.77 21.03 -14.70
CA ASN A 86 -30.56 21.36 -15.44
C ASN A 86 -30.82 21.46 -16.95
N ASP A 87 -31.98 21.93 -17.39
CA ASP A 87 -32.26 22.11 -18.82
C ASP A 87 -31.81 23.48 -19.30
N PHE A 88 -30.98 23.50 -20.35
CA PHE A 88 -30.34 24.68 -20.86
C PHE A 88 -30.60 24.84 -22.36
N LYS A 89 -30.85 26.08 -22.79
CA LYS A 89 -31.04 26.40 -24.20
C LYS A 89 -29.69 26.51 -24.90
N ILE A 90 -29.33 25.48 -25.68
CA ILE A 90 -28.06 25.40 -26.39
C ILE A 90 -28.33 25.19 -27.87
N LEU A 91 -27.79 26.08 -28.71
CA LEU A 91 -28.03 26.09 -30.17
C LEU A 91 -29.52 26.04 -30.50
N GLY A 92 -30.33 26.81 -29.77
CA GLY A 92 -31.79 26.89 -29.96
C GLY A 92 -32.60 25.70 -29.45
N LYS A 93 -31.97 24.68 -28.82
CA LYS A 93 -32.66 23.51 -28.27
C LYS A 93 -32.46 23.41 -26.76
N GLU A 94 -33.51 23.07 -26.02
CA GLU A 94 -33.39 22.75 -24.60
C GLU A 94 -32.78 21.36 -24.42
N ARG A 95 -31.74 21.30 -23.60
CA ARG A 95 -30.97 20.08 -23.34
C ARG A 95 -30.57 20.00 -21.87
N PRO A 96 -30.65 18.82 -21.26
CA PRO A 96 -30.22 18.65 -19.90
C PRO A 96 -28.69 18.63 -19.83
N GLY A 97 -28.10 19.31 -18.85
CA GLY A 97 -26.66 19.41 -18.66
C GLY A 97 -26.25 19.40 -17.19
N ILE A 98 -25.05 19.89 -16.92
CA ILE A 98 -24.56 20.20 -15.58
C ILE A 98 -23.78 21.51 -15.61
N LYS A 99 -23.85 22.29 -14.52
CA LYS A 99 -22.93 23.39 -14.27
C LYS A 99 -21.55 22.88 -13.87
N VAL A 100 -20.52 23.58 -14.32
CA VAL A 100 -19.12 23.25 -14.02
C VAL A 100 -18.30 24.49 -13.68
N LYS A 101 -17.31 24.32 -12.81
CA LYS A 101 -16.29 25.34 -12.52
C LYS A 101 -15.00 25.00 -13.23
N PHE A 102 -14.47 25.89 -14.05
CA PHE A 102 -13.23 25.64 -14.75
C PHE A 102 -12.00 25.91 -13.89
N LEU A 103 -11.12 24.92 -13.74
CA LEU A 103 -9.74 25.13 -13.26
C LEU A 103 -8.86 25.65 -14.39
N HIS A 104 -9.17 25.26 -15.62
CA HIS A 104 -8.48 25.70 -16.81
C HIS A 104 -9.43 25.62 -18.01
N LYS A 105 -9.59 26.71 -18.74
CA LYS A 105 -10.47 26.82 -19.90
C LYS A 105 -9.74 27.47 -21.07
N LEU A 106 -9.87 26.93 -22.28
CA LEU A 106 -9.39 27.52 -23.53
C LEU A 106 -10.54 28.14 -24.31
N LYS A 107 -10.31 29.27 -24.99
CA LYS A 107 -11.30 29.89 -25.89
C LYS A 107 -11.66 28.95 -27.03
N THR A 108 -10.63 28.40 -27.68
CA THR A 108 -10.76 27.43 -28.77
C THR A 108 -10.07 26.12 -28.38
N PRO A 109 -10.64 24.95 -28.73
CA PRO A 109 -9.97 23.67 -28.53
C PRO A 109 -8.68 23.60 -29.36
N VAL A 110 -7.61 23.07 -28.77
CA VAL A 110 -6.30 22.92 -29.43
C VAL A 110 -5.99 21.45 -29.70
N GLU A 111 -5.19 21.17 -30.71
CA GLU A 111 -4.72 19.80 -30.94
C GLU A 111 -3.67 19.37 -29.91
N HIS A 112 -3.79 18.14 -29.41
CA HIS A 112 -2.87 17.60 -28.40
C HIS A 112 -1.80 16.65 -28.97
N GLY A 113 -1.94 16.18 -30.22
CA GLY A 113 -0.95 15.35 -30.91
C GLY A 113 -0.63 14.00 -30.23
N ILE A 114 -1.56 13.45 -29.45
CA ILE A 114 -1.39 12.14 -28.80
C ILE A 114 -2.00 11.11 -29.72
N GLU A 115 -1.21 10.15 -30.20
CA GLU A 115 -1.74 9.05 -31.01
C GLU A 115 -2.59 8.09 -30.16
N ILE A 116 -3.89 8.04 -30.45
CA ILE A 116 -4.79 7.05 -29.86
C ILE A 116 -5.19 6.04 -30.92
N SER A 117 -4.79 4.79 -30.71
CA SER A 117 -5.03 3.70 -31.67
C SER A 117 -6.51 3.31 -31.87
N HIS A 118 -7.44 3.90 -31.12
CA HIS A 118 -8.87 3.52 -31.17
C HIS A 118 -9.64 4.52 -32.04
N LYS A 119 -10.42 4.02 -33.00
CA LYS A 119 -11.08 4.85 -34.01
C LYS A 119 -12.14 5.80 -33.42
N ASN A 120 -12.88 5.36 -32.38
CA ASN A 120 -13.95 6.16 -31.74
C ASN A 120 -13.99 6.00 -30.20
N PRO A 121 -13.26 6.84 -29.42
CA PRO A 121 -13.39 6.83 -27.97
C PRO A 121 -14.76 7.37 -27.51
N LYS A 122 -15.40 6.74 -26.50
CA LYS A 122 -16.69 7.18 -25.95
C LYS A 122 -16.67 8.66 -25.59
N VAL A 123 -17.75 9.39 -25.81
CA VAL A 123 -17.77 10.84 -25.53
C VAL A 123 -17.61 11.13 -24.04
N PHE A 124 -18.21 10.34 -23.16
CA PHE A 124 -18.03 10.47 -21.72
C PHE A 124 -17.73 9.12 -21.07
N THR A 125 -16.66 9.08 -20.27
CA THR A 125 -16.21 7.88 -19.59
C THR A 125 -15.26 8.25 -18.45
N ARG A 126 -14.99 7.34 -17.51
CA ARG A 126 -13.91 7.56 -16.56
C ARG A 126 -12.57 7.58 -17.30
N VAL A 127 -11.65 8.41 -16.83
CA VAL A 127 -10.25 8.33 -17.25
C VAL A 127 -9.70 6.96 -16.85
N GLY A 128 -8.95 6.30 -17.74
CA GLY A 128 -8.48 4.93 -17.56
C GLY A 128 -9.35 3.84 -18.20
N ASP A 129 -10.66 4.08 -18.42
CA ASP A 129 -11.58 3.10 -19.06
C ASP A 129 -11.42 3.03 -20.59
N LEU A 130 -10.78 4.04 -21.19
CA LEU A 130 -10.30 4.06 -22.58
C LEU A 130 -8.78 4.28 -22.54
N LYS A 131 -8.05 4.07 -23.65
CA LYS A 131 -6.57 4.24 -23.72
C LYS A 131 -6.04 5.61 -23.24
N PHE A 132 -6.89 6.57 -22.89
CA PHE A 132 -6.55 7.83 -22.23
C PHE A 132 -6.37 7.60 -20.73
N SER A 133 -5.12 7.64 -20.27
CA SER A 133 -4.80 7.67 -18.85
C SER A 133 -4.64 9.09 -18.33
N SER A 134 -4.84 9.27 -17.02
CA SER A 134 -4.60 10.53 -16.35
C SER A 134 -3.17 11.01 -16.58
N PHE A 135 -2.20 10.08 -16.56
CA PHE A 135 -0.79 10.36 -16.84
C PHE A 135 -0.56 11.04 -18.19
N MET A 136 -1.18 10.55 -19.28
CA MET A 136 -1.03 11.15 -20.60
C MET A 136 -1.60 12.56 -20.65
N ILE A 137 -2.82 12.74 -20.12
CA ILE A 137 -3.50 14.03 -20.11
C ILE A 137 -2.71 15.04 -19.26
N LEU A 138 -2.33 14.64 -18.05
CA LEU A 138 -1.59 15.48 -17.11
C LEU A 138 -0.20 15.82 -17.64
N ASN A 139 0.48 14.93 -18.35
CA ASN A 139 1.76 15.25 -18.99
C ASN A 139 1.61 16.26 -20.13
N PHE A 140 0.56 16.13 -20.95
CA PHE A 140 0.26 17.14 -21.97
C PHE A 140 0.04 18.52 -21.32
N ILE A 141 -0.80 18.58 -20.27
CA ILE A 141 -1.08 19.82 -19.54
C ILE A 141 0.20 20.34 -18.88
N LYS A 142 1.02 19.49 -18.27
CA LYS A 142 2.31 19.87 -17.67
C LYS A 142 3.25 20.52 -18.70
N LYS A 143 3.32 19.94 -19.91
CA LYS A 143 4.20 20.41 -20.98
C LYS A 143 3.73 21.73 -21.60
N LYS A 144 2.42 21.93 -21.75
CA LYS A 144 1.84 23.09 -22.45
C LYS A 144 1.31 24.20 -21.53
N TYR A 145 0.92 23.87 -20.31
CA TYR A 145 0.19 24.73 -19.38
C TYR A 145 0.65 24.52 -17.92
N LYS A 146 1.95 24.74 -17.65
CA LYS A 146 2.60 24.41 -16.37
C LYS A 146 1.89 24.98 -15.13
N ASP A 147 1.46 26.24 -15.17
CA ASP A 147 0.80 26.88 -14.02
C ASP A 147 -0.57 26.24 -13.74
N LYS A 148 -1.29 25.87 -14.80
CA LYS A 148 -2.57 25.17 -14.70
C LYS A 148 -2.41 23.74 -14.23
N TYR A 149 -1.33 23.07 -14.64
CA TYR A 149 -0.99 21.74 -14.14
C TYR A 149 -0.86 21.73 -12.61
N ASN A 150 -0.15 22.68 -12.01
CA ASN A 150 0.01 22.74 -10.56
C ASN A 150 -1.34 22.88 -9.84
N ILE A 151 -2.19 23.81 -10.28
CA ILE A 151 -3.55 24.01 -9.73
C ILE A 151 -4.37 22.71 -9.81
N ILE A 152 -4.32 22.01 -10.95
CA ILE A 152 -5.04 20.75 -11.15
C ILE A 152 -4.50 19.67 -10.21
N ILE A 153 -3.19 19.55 -10.08
CA ILE A 153 -2.56 18.56 -9.20
C ILE A 153 -2.90 18.83 -7.73
N ASP A 154 -2.89 20.08 -7.29
CA ASP A 154 -3.23 20.42 -5.91
C ASP A 154 -4.70 20.17 -5.61
N TYR A 155 -5.59 20.48 -6.55
CA TYR A 155 -7.00 20.09 -6.45
C TYR A 155 -7.16 18.57 -6.33
N ILE A 156 -6.46 17.81 -7.18
CA ILE A 156 -6.47 16.34 -7.12
C ILE A 156 -5.97 15.87 -5.75
N LYS A 157 -4.81 16.33 -5.27
CA LYS A 157 -4.23 15.92 -3.99
C LYS A 157 -5.19 16.18 -2.81
N ASN A 158 -5.86 17.32 -2.79
CA ASN A 158 -6.71 17.73 -1.67
C ASN A 158 -8.10 17.07 -1.65
N ASN A 159 -8.56 16.52 -2.77
CA ASN A 159 -9.93 15.98 -2.91
C ASN A 159 -9.97 14.47 -3.19
N PHE A 160 -8.82 13.82 -3.18
CA PHE A 160 -8.68 12.43 -3.57
C PHE A 160 -8.59 11.51 -2.35
N ASN A 161 -9.61 10.68 -2.17
CA ASN A 161 -9.66 9.60 -1.19
C ASN A 161 -9.66 8.26 -1.92
N SER A 162 -9.10 7.21 -1.29
CA SER A 162 -9.10 5.85 -1.82
C SER A 162 -10.51 5.37 -2.17
N GLU A 163 -10.71 4.81 -3.38
CA GLU A 163 -12.05 4.43 -3.85
C GLU A 163 -12.66 3.26 -3.05
N SER A 164 -11.84 2.34 -2.51
CA SER A 164 -12.27 1.19 -1.70
C SER A 164 -11.08 0.45 -1.08
N GLU A 165 -11.34 -0.37 -0.06
CA GLU A 165 -10.36 -1.33 0.49
C GLU A 165 -10.26 -2.60 -0.37
N LYS A 166 -9.04 -2.96 -0.77
CA LYS A 166 -8.71 -4.11 -1.61
C LYS A 166 -7.69 -5.01 -0.95
N ILE A 167 -7.61 -6.24 -1.44
CA ILE A 167 -6.66 -7.24 -0.98
C ILE A 167 -5.85 -7.76 -2.18
N SER A 168 -4.53 -7.78 -2.05
CA SER A 168 -3.62 -8.27 -3.08
C SER A 168 -2.67 -9.33 -2.52
N ARG A 169 -2.53 -10.43 -3.27
CA ARG A 169 -1.47 -11.41 -3.04
C ARG A 169 -0.14 -10.84 -3.53
N ILE A 170 0.92 -11.01 -2.75
CA ILE A 170 2.32 -10.80 -3.14
C ILE A 170 3.13 -12.07 -2.88
N CYS A 171 4.29 -12.19 -3.52
CA CYS A 171 5.23 -13.30 -3.30
C CYS A 171 5.78 -13.29 -1.87
N TRP A 172 6.25 -14.45 -1.41
CA TRP A 172 6.95 -14.56 -0.13
C TRP A 172 8.31 -13.86 -0.22
N ASN A 173 8.70 -13.18 0.86
CA ASN A 173 9.97 -12.46 0.93
C ASN A 173 10.45 -12.33 2.38
N THR A 174 11.68 -12.78 2.65
CA THR A 174 12.34 -12.65 3.97
C THR A 174 13.07 -11.31 4.16
N ASN A 175 13.26 -10.55 3.10
CA ASN A 175 13.90 -9.23 3.06
C ASN A 175 12.89 -8.06 3.17
N ARG A 176 11.74 -8.31 3.81
CA ARG A 176 10.65 -7.33 4.05
C ARG A 176 10.17 -6.61 2.77
N TRP A 177 10.23 -7.28 1.62
CA TRP A 177 9.88 -6.73 0.30
C TRP A 177 10.70 -5.50 -0.09
N ARG A 178 11.94 -5.36 0.42
CA ARG A 178 12.89 -4.32 -0.01
C ARG A 178 13.76 -4.78 -1.18
N PHE A 179 14.08 -6.06 -1.22
CA PHE A 179 14.94 -6.72 -2.20
C PHE A 179 14.47 -8.17 -2.38
N PRO A 180 14.82 -8.87 -3.47
CA PRO A 180 14.56 -10.29 -3.66
C PRO A 180 15.10 -11.12 -2.50
N SER A 181 14.44 -12.23 -2.16
CA SER A 181 14.90 -13.15 -1.10
C SER A 181 15.33 -14.53 -1.60
N GLY A 182 15.44 -14.72 -2.92
CA GLY A 182 15.75 -16.04 -3.48
C GLY A 182 14.65 -17.09 -3.25
N PRO A 183 14.92 -18.38 -3.52
CA PRO A 183 13.92 -19.45 -3.48
C PRO A 183 13.38 -19.81 -2.09
N GLU A 184 14.08 -19.42 -1.01
CA GLU A 184 13.74 -19.82 0.34
C GLU A 184 12.36 -19.28 0.78
N GLY A 185 11.51 -20.16 1.32
CA GLY A 185 10.17 -19.81 1.82
C GLY A 185 9.10 -19.60 0.75
N LYS A 186 9.47 -19.57 -0.53
CA LYS A 186 8.56 -19.34 -1.67
C LYS A 186 7.67 -20.54 -1.94
N THR A 187 6.48 -20.26 -2.48
CA THR A 187 5.47 -21.30 -2.73
C THR A 187 5.98 -22.42 -3.65
N LYS A 188 5.76 -23.68 -3.25
CA LYS A 188 6.07 -24.87 -4.07
C LYS A 188 4.96 -25.22 -5.08
N THR A 189 3.93 -24.38 -5.18
CA THR A 189 2.82 -24.62 -6.09
C THR A 189 3.32 -24.53 -7.52
N LYS A 190 3.27 -25.66 -8.24
CA LYS A 190 3.67 -25.75 -9.65
C LYS A 190 2.91 -24.72 -10.48
N ASN A 191 3.58 -24.11 -11.47
CA ASN A 191 3.04 -23.12 -12.42
C ASN A 191 2.78 -21.69 -11.90
N THR A 192 3.39 -21.29 -10.78
CA THR A 192 3.43 -19.86 -10.40
C THR A 192 4.73 -19.19 -10.89
N TYR A 193 4.68 -17.90 -11.22
CA TYR A 193 5.87 -17.14 -11.64
C TYR A 193 6.99 -17.24 -10.60
N GLU A 194 6.61 -17.02 -9.33
CA GLU A 194 7.46 -17.17 -8.15
C GLU A 194 8.12 -18.55 -8.07
N SER A 195 7.35 -19.64 -8.23
CA SER A 195 7.91 -21.01 -8.21
C SER A 195 8.83 -21.35 -9.39
N LYS A 196 8.65 -20.66 -10.53
CA LYS A 196 9.40 -20.93 -11.76
C LYS A 196 10.71 -20.15 -11.81
N TYR A 197 10.70 -18.95 -11.26
CA TYR A 197 11.81 -18.00 -11.41
C TYR A 197 12.47 -17.64 -10.08
N ASN A 198 11.96 -18.13 -8.95
CA ASN A 198 12.48 -17.86 -7.60
C ASN A 198 12.46 -16.37 -7.21
N TYR A 199 11.65 -15.56 -7.90
CA TYR A 199 11.32 -14.20 -7.48
C TYR A 199 9.95 -13.74 -8.00
N GLY A 200 9.42 -12.68 -7.39
CA GLY A 200 8.32 -11.87 -7.89
C GLY A 200 8.72 -10.41 -8.09
N HIS A 201 8.06 -9.72 -9.03
CA HIS A 201 8.30 -8.29 -9.25
C HIS A 201 7.86 -7.42 -8.05
N GLU A 202 7.01 -7.97 -7.17
CA GLU A 202 6.55 -7.33 -5.93
C GLU A 202 7.61 -7.27 -4.83
N GLU A 203 8.77 -7.91 -4.98
CA GLU A 203 9.81 -8.00 -3.92
C GLU A 203 10.55 -6.69 -3.64
N TRP A 204 10.31 -5.64 -4.42
CA TRP A 204 10.85 -4.30 -4.19
C TRP A 204 9.79 -3.30 -3.69
N LEU A 205 8.59 -3.73 -3.33
CA LEU A 205 7.50 -2.84 -2.91
C LEU A 205 7.88 -1.89 -1.76
N SER A 206 8.68 -2.32 -0.79
CA SER A 206 9.09 -1.48 0.34
C SER A 206 10.47 -0.83 0.15
N ASN A 207 11.04 -0.92 -1.06
CA ASN A 207 12.27 -0.24 -1.41
C ASN A 207 12.02 1.26 -1.66
N ASN A 208 12.30 2.07 -0.65
CA ASN A 208 12.06 3.51 -0.70
C ASN A 208 13.26 4.34 -1.21
N THR A 209 14.28 3.70 -1.80
CA THR A 209 15.49 4.38 -2.27
C THR A 209 15.35 4.96 -3.68
N ARG A 210 14.26 4.64 -4.39
CA ARG A 210 14.06 4.96 -5.81
C ARG A 210 12.85 5.88 -6.09
N PRO A 211 12.63 6.98 -5.35
CA PRO A 211 11.47 7.83 -5.58
C PRO A 211 11.61 8.63 -6.88
N ILE A 212 10.48 8.83 -7.58
CA ILE A 212 10.35 9.72 -8.74
C ILE A 212 9.23 10.71 -8.44
N SER A 213 9.58 11.99 -8.34
CA SER A 213 8.64 13.07 -8.00
C SER A 213 7.86 12.82 -6.70
N GLY A 214 8.51 12.24 -5.69
CA GLY A 214 7.89 11.93 -4.38
C GLY A 214 7.05 10.65 -4.33
N TYR A 215 7.02 9.87 -5.42
CA TYR A 215 6.31 8.58 -5.47
C TYR A 215 7.29 7.42 -5.65
N ASN A 216 6.99 6.32 -4.97
CA ASN A 216 7.55 5.01 -5.27
C ASN A 216 6.68 4.32 -6.32
N TYR A 217 7.31 3.44 -7.10
CA TYR A 217 6.68 2.69 -8.17
C TYR A 217 6.92 1.20 -7.94
N GLY A 218 5.83 0.43 -8.02
CA GLY A 218 5.85 -1.00 -7.77
C GLY A 218 5.02 -1.77 -8.78
N PHE A 219 5.09 -3.08 -8.62
CA PHE A 219 4.28 -4.03 -9.35
C PHE A 219 3.41 -4.81 -8.37
N LEU A 220 2.20 -5.16 -8.78
CA LEU A 220 1.34 -6.16 -8.17
C LEU A 220 0.74 -7.03 -9.27
N GLN A 221 0.98 -8.33 -9.27
CA GLN A 221 0.43 -9.24 -10.28
C GLN A 221 -1.11 -9.20 -10.33
N THR A 222 -1.77 -8.89 -9.21
CA THR A 222 -3.23 -8.73 -9.13
C THR A 222 -3.78 -7.55 -9.94
N LEU A 223 -2.95 -6.55 -10.24
CA LEU A 223 -3.27 -5.39 -11.07
C LEU A 223 -2.89 -5.59 -12.54
N ASN A 224 -2.12 -6.63 -12.86
CA ASN A 224 -1.66 -6.94 -14.22
C ASN A 224 -2.76 -7.64 -15.04
N MET A 225 -3.81 -6.91 -15.38
CA MET A 225 -4.97 -7.42 -16.13
C MET A 225 -5.06 -6.85 -17.55
N ILE A 226 -5.48 -7.67 -18.51
CA ILE A 226 -5.71 -7.23 -19.91
C ILE A 226 -6.77 -6.13 -19.99
N SER A 227 -7.80 -6.19 -19.15
CA SER A 227 -8.94 -5.27 -19.17
C SER A 227 -8.60 -3.84 -18.77
N ASN A 228 -7.45 -3.58 -18.14
CA ASN A 228 -7.03 -2.26 -17.65
C ASN A 228 -8.04 -1.55 -16.72
N ARG A 229 -9.07 -2.26 -16.21
CA ARG A 229 -10.20 -1.68 -15.45
C ARG A 229 -9.81 -0.95 -14.16
N HIS A 230 -8.57 -1.11 -13.71
CA HIS A 230 -8.04 -0.51 -12.50
C HIS A 230 -7.21 0.74 -12.76
N ILE A 231 -6.81 1.03 -14.00
CA ILE A 231 -6.00 2.22 -14.33
C ILE A 231 -6.68 3.48 -13.81
N ASP A 232 -5.88 4.38 -13.22
CA ASP A 232 -6.29 5.67 -12.64
C ASP A 232 -7.25 5.56 -11.44
N LYS A 233 -7.44 4.35 -10.90
CA LYS A 233 -8.13 4.13 -9.62
C LYS A 233 -7.13 4.03 -8.50
N SER A 234 -7.59 4.38 -7.30
CA SER A 234 -6.83 4.24 -6.08
C SER A 234 -7.52 3.34 -5.08
N TYR A 235 -6.71 2.65 -4.30
CA TYR A 235 -7.18 1.72 -3.29
C TYR A 235 -6.32 1.80 -2.04
N ARG A 236 -6.93 1.51 -0.90
CA ARG A 236 -6.20 0.97 0.25
C ARG A 236 -6.00 -0.51 -0.02
N ILE A 237 -4.77 -0.96 -0.22
CA ILE A 237 -4.45 -2.33 -0.63
C ILE A 237 -3.79 -3.05 0.54
N TYR A 238 -4.51 -3.99 1.13
CA TYR A 238 -3.94 -4.94 2.08
C TYR A 238 -3.13 -6.00 1.34
N LEU A 239 -1.92 -6.26 1.83
CA LEU A 239 -0.98 -7.18 1.21
C LEU A 239 -0.96 -8.48 2.02
N TYR A 240 -1.19 -9.60 1.34
CA TYR A 240 -0.99 -10.92 1.93
C TYR A 240 -0.06 -11.76 1.06
N THR A 241 0.64 -12.69 1.69
CA THR A 241 1.49 -13.66 0.99
C THR A 241 1.03 -15.09 1.27
N ILE A 242 1.53 -16.03 0.49
CA ILE A 242 1.38 -17.46 0.75
C ILE A 242 2.78 -18.05 0.85
N ASN A 243 3.14 -18.53 2.04
CA ASN A 243 4.42 -19.20 2.23
C ASN A 243 4.40 -20.60 1.61
N ASP A 244 5.55 -21.23 1.61
CA ASP A 244 5.74 -22.62 1.20
C ASP A 244 4.85 -23.63 1.97
N ALA A 245 4.38 -23.28 3.17
CA ALA A 245 3.42 -24.03 3.97
C ALA A 245 1.98 -23.95 3.50
N ASN A 246 1.71 -23.13 2.50
CA ASN A 246 0.38 -22.75 2.08
C ASN A 246 -0.41 -22.01 3.18
N GLU A 247 0.29 -21.44 4.16
CA GLU A 247 -0.30 -20.47 5.08
C GLU A 247 -0.40 -19.13 4.39
N ARG A 248 -1.46 -18.41 4.72
CA ARG A 248 -1.73 -17.10 4.16
C ARG A 248 -1.56 -16.06 5.25
N LEU A 249 -0.66 -15.11 5.02
CA LEU A 249 -0.19 -14.19 6.04
C LEU A 249 -0.39 -12.76 5.56
N LEU A 250 -1.01 -11.91 6.39
CA LEU A 250 -1.05 -10.48 6.17
C LEU A 250 0.33 -9.90 6.46
N VAL A 251 0.89 -9.17 5.51
CA VAL A 251 2.28 -8.70 5.58
C VAL A 251 2.39 -7.18 5.56
N GLY A 252 1.30 -6.49 5.23
CA GLY A 252 1.29 -5.05 5.22
C GLY A 252 0.07 -4.45 4.55
N GLU A 253 0.16 -3.14 4.32
CA GLU A 253 -0.83 -2.37 3.58
C GLU A 253 -0.18 -1.24 2.79
N ILE A 254 -0.84 -0.85 1.71
CA ILE A 254 -0.60 0.38 0.96
C ILE A 254 -1.85 1.23 1.10
N ARG A 255 -1.82 2.24 1.97
CA ARG A 255 -2.98 3.08 2.33
C ARG A 255 -3.54 3.84 1.12
N ASN A 256 -2.66 4.36 0.26
CA ASN A 256 -3.04 5.09 -0.95
C ASN A 256 -2.25 4.59 -2.17
N GLY A 257 -2.61 3.42 -2.70
CA GLY A 257 -2.02 2.85 -3.90
C GLY A 257 -2.77 3.28 -5.17
N TRP A 258 -2.08 3.92 -6.11
CA TRP A 258 -2.63 4.37 -7.40
C TRP A 258 -2.22 3.43 -8.53
N CYS A 259 -3.20 2.85 -9.20
CA CYS A 259 -2.95 2.00 -10.35
C CYS A 259 -2.55 2.85 -11.57
N ILE A 260 -1.36 2.62 -12.10
CA ILE A 260 -0.82 3.45 -13.18
C ILE A 260 -1.10 2.85 -14.56
N SER A 261 -0.97 3.67 -15.60
CA SER A 261 -1.13 3.21 -16.97
C SER A 261 0.14 2.58 -17.55
N LYS A 262 -0.01 1.82 -18.63
CA LYS A 262 1.13 1.25 -19.37
C LYS A 262 2.10 2.32 -19.90
N ALA A 263 1.58 3.51 -20.23
CA ALA A 263 2.42 4.62 -20.68
C ALA A 263 3.21 5.24 -19.52
N GLU A 264 2.60 5.36 -18.34
CA GLU A 264 3.32 5.75 -17.12
C GLU A 264 4.39 4.71 -16.77
N SER A 265 4.08 3.42 -16.85
CA SER A 265 5.06 2.34 -16.66
C SER A 265 6.27 2.46 -17.58
N VAL A 266 6.06 2.69 -18.89
CA VAL A 266 7.17 2.88 -19.86
C VAL A 266 8.00 4.11 -19.49
N PHE A 267 7.34 5.22 -19.14
CA PHE A 267 8.02 6.44 -18.74
C PHE A 267 8.89 6.23 -17.49
N VAL A 268 8.35 5.60 -16.46
CA VAL A 268 9.04 5.27 -15.21
C VAL A 268 10.19 4.31 -15.46
N TYR A 269 9.97 3.26 -16.26
CA TYR A 269 10.99 2.31 -16.65
C TYR A 269 12.19 2.99 -17.32
N ASN A 270 11.95 3.95 -18.22
CA ASN A 270 13.03 4.70 -18.86
C ASN A 270 13.82 5.55 -17.86
N ILE A 271 13.17 6.08 -16.82
CA ILE A 271 13.87 6.76 -15.72
C ILE A 271 14.72 5.77 -14.93
N TYR A 272 14.17 4.61 -14.56
CA TYR A 272 14.90 3.55 -13.85
C TYR A 272 16.12 3.10 -14.65
N LYS A 273 15.98 2.92 -15.97
CA LYS A 273 17.10 2.55 -16.85
C LYS A 273 18.17 3.64 -16.89
N ARG A 274 17.79 4.92 -17.09
CA ARG A 274 18.75 6.03 -17.10
C ARG A 274 19.49 6.20 -15.77
N LYS A 275 18.82 5.91 -14.65
CA LYS A 275 19.40 5.97 -13.31
C LYS A 275 20.17 4.71 -12.89
N LYS A 276 20.30 3.71 -13.78
CA LYS A 276 20.92 2.40 -13.48
C LYS A 276 20.22 1.59 -12.37
N TRP A 277 18.99 1.95 -12.00
CA TRP A 277 18.22 1.22 -10.99
C TRP A 277 17.76 -0.15 -11.49
N ILE A 278 17.60 -0.33 -12.80
CA ILE A 278 17.36 -1.66 -13.37
C ILE A 278 18.60 -2.55 -13.20
N ASP A 279 19.80 -1.98 -13.36
CA ASP A 279 21.06 -2.72 -13.19
C ASP A 279 21.26 -3.12 -11.73
N GLU A 280 20.94 -2.25 -10.77
CA GLU A 280 20.89 -2.61 -9.36
C GLU A 280 19.90 -3.75 -9.08
N MET A 281 18.69 -3.72 -9.66
CA MET A 281 17.73 -4.84 -9.53
C MET A 281 18.27 -6.15 -10.13
N VAL A 282 19.08 -6.07 -11.18
CA VAL A 282 19.77 -7.24 -11.75
C VAL A 282 20.82 -7.78 -10.78
N ILE A 283 21.62 -6.91 -10.16
CA ILE A 283 22.59 -7.29 -9.13
C ILE A 283 21.87 -7.96 -7.94
N ASP A 284 20.77 -7.37 -7.47
CA ASP A 284 19.95 -7.92 -6.39
C ASP A 284 19.50 -9.37 -6.68
N LEU A 285 19.09 -9.66 -7.92
CA LEU A 285 18.69 -10.99 -8.35
C LEU A 285 19.87 -11.94 -8.52
N ASN A 286 21.00 -11.45 -9.03
CA ASN A 286 22.20 -12.24 -9.26
C ASN A 286 22.82 -12.74 -7.95
N ASN A 287 22.67 -11.99 -6.85
CA ASN A 287 23.10 -12.40 -5.51
C ASN A 287 22.40 -13.68 -4.99
N TYR A 288 21.34 -14.14 -5.67
CA TYR A 288 20.61 -15.37 -5.37
C TYR A 288 20.65 -16.40 -6.52
N ASP A 289 21.59 -16.26 -7.45
CA ASP A 289 21.75 -17.14 -8.63
C ASP A 289 20.48 -17.26 -9.48
N ILE A 290 19.65 -16.21 -9.51
CA ILE A 290 18.38 -16.21 -10.23
C ILE A 290 18.63 -16.02 -11.73
N ASN A 291 17.98 -16.86 -12.55
CA ASN A 291 17.97 -16.67 -14.00
C ASN A 291 17.35 -15.32 -14.39
N LEU A 292 18.17 -14.42 -14.93
CA LEU A 292 17.80 -13.04 -15.27
C LEU A 292 17.01 -12.92 -16.58
N LYS A 293 17.02 -13.93 -17.46
CA LYS A 293 16.34 -13.87 -18.78
C LYS A 293 14.86 -13.46 -18.70
N PRO A 294 14.04 -13.97 -17.76
CA PRO A 294 12.65 -13.57 -17.60
C PRO A 294 12.51 -12.12 -17.17
N PHE A 295 13.37 -11.64 -16.27
CA PHE A 295 13.37 -10.25 -15.78
C PHE A 295 13.68 -9.27 -16.92
N LEU A 296 14.76 -9.55 -17.66
CA LEU A 296 15.21 -8.71 -18.77
C LEU A 296 14.23 -8.71 -19.95
N LYS A 297 13.42 -9.76 -20.10
CA LYS A 297 12.35 -9.84 -21.11
C LYS A 297 11.04 -9.19 -20.65
N THR A 298 10.91 -8.76 -19.40
CA THR A 298 9.69 -8.10 -18.92
C THR A 298 9.46 -6.80 -19.68
N SER A 299 8.29 -6.69 -20.32
CA SER A 299 7.96 -5.50 -21.10
C SER A 299 7.90 -4.25 -20.22
N PRO A 300 8.51 -3.13 -20.62
CA PRO A 300 8.40 -1.84 -19.93
C PRO A 300 6.95 -1.37 -19.70
N LYS A 301 6.00 -1.86 -20.50
CA LYS A 301 4.56 -1.54 -20.39
C LYS A 301 3.89 -2.14 -19.16
N ILE A 302 4.47 -3.18 -18.56
CA ILE A 302 3.91 -3.88 -17.40
C ILE A 302 4.90 -3.95 -16.23
N PHE A 303 6.06 -3.32 -16.35
CA PHE A 303 7.10 -3.40 -15.32
C PHE A 303 6.64 -2.75 -14.01
N PHE A 304 5.84 -1.68 -14.10
CA PHE A 304 5.18 -1.05 -12.97
C PHE A 304 3.68 -0.95 -13.25
N ASN A 305 2.86 -1.16 -12.22
CA ASN A 305 1.42 -0.98 -12.31
C ASN A 305 0.81 -0.30 -11.09
N LEU A 306 1.66 0.15 -10.15
CA LEU A 306 1.27 0.83 -8.93
C LEU A 306 2.24 1.97 -8.63
N LYS A 307 1.71 3.09 -8.11
CA LYS A 307 2.50 4.15 -7.45
C LYS A 307 1.89 4.53 -6.10
N TYR A 308 2.72 4.91 -5.14
CA TYR A 308 2.33 5.28 -3.76
C TYR A 308 3.41 6.16 -3.14
N LYS A 309 3.10 6.87 -2.06
CA LYS A 309 4.14 7.58 -1.29
C LYS A 309 4.82 6.64 -0.31
N LYS A 310 6.01 7.03 0.17
CA LYS A 310 6.75 6.27 1.19
C LYS A 310 5.93 6.08 2.46
N GLU A 311 5.18 7.10 2.86
CA GLU A 311 4.38 7.09 4.10
C GLU A 311 3.11 6.25 3.98
N ASP A 312 2.72 5.90 2.74
CA ASP A 312 1.52 5.12 2.47
C ASP A 312 1.78 3.61 2.50
N ILE A 313 3.04 3.14 2.48
CA ILE A 313 3.36 1.72 2.57
C ILE A 313 3.82 1.33 3.97
N ILE A 314 3.17 0.31 4.52
CA ILE A 314 3.47 -0.28 5.82
C ILE A 314 3.70 -1.76 5.61
N ILE A 315 4.89 -2.24 5.98
CA ILE A 315 5.20 -3.67 6.07
C ILE A 315 5.26 -4.03 7.55
N TYR A 316 4.36 -4.91 7.97
CA TYR A 316 4.31 -5.38 9.35
C TYR A 316 5.60 -6.08 9.72
N GLU A 317 6.03 -5.90 10.97
CA GLU A 317 7.25 -6.53 11.48
C GLU A 317 7.11 -8.04 11.55
N ILE A 318 5.92 -8.49 11.95
CA ILE A 318 5.55 -9.90 12.04
C ILE A 318 4.37 -10.14 11.10
N PRO A 319 4.49 -11.05 10.12
CA PRO A 319 3.36 -11.47 9.31
C PRO A 319 2.22 -12.01 10.17
N ILE A 320 1.02 -11.45 10.00
CA ILE A 320 -0.15 -11.77 10.81
C ILE A 320 -0.91 -12.91 10.15
N ASN A 321 -1.15 -14.01 10.87
CA ASN A 321 -2.02 -15.06 10.39
C ASN A 321 -3.48 -14.59 10.48
N ILE A 322 -4.32 -14.84 9.47
CA ILE A 322 -5.72 -14.38 9.44
C ILE A 322 -6.66 -15.60 9.43
N ILE A 323 -7.80 -15.57 10.15
CA ILE A 323 -8.86 -16.61 10.09
C ILE A 323 -9.89 -16.30 8.98
N SER A 324 -10.18 -15.03 8.68
CA SER A 324 -11.28 -14.60 7.78
C SER A 324 -11.12 -14.92 6.28
N PHE A 325 -10.24 -15.86 5.91
CA PHE A 325 -9.96 -16.26 4.52
C PHE A 325 -11.20 -16.69 3.74
N ASN A 326 -12.19 -17.33 4.37
CA ASN A 326 -13.34 -17.88 3.64
C ASN A 326 -14.30 -16.82 3.06
N LYS A 327 -14.32 -15.58 3.57
CA LYS A 327 -15.19 -14.51 3.02
C LYS A 327 -14.42 -13.50 2.16
N ASN A 328 -13.21 -13.09 2.58
CA ASN A 328 -12.44 -12.05 1.87
C ASN A 328 -11.55 -12.61 0.75
N ILE A 329 -11.07 -13.86 0.86
CA ILE A 329 -10.07 -14.43 -0.04
C ILE A 329 -10.69 -15.62 -0.77
N SER A 330 -11.59 -15.28 -1.69
CA SER A 330 -12.35 -16.23 -2.52
C SER A 330 -11.54 -16.93 -3.61
N SER A 331 -10.26 -16.59 -3.78
CA SER A 331 -9.39 -17.22 -4.78
C SER A 331 -7.92 -17.21 -4.35
N SER A 332 -7.21 -18.30 -4.63
CA SER A 332 -5.75 -18.38 -4.55
C SER A 332 -5.04 -17.76 -5.76
N ARG A 333 -5.78 -17.42 -6.82
CA ARG A 333 -5.25 -16.77 -8.02
C ARG A 333 -4.91 -15.30 -7.74
N TYR A 334 -3.98 -14.74 -8.50
CA TYR A 334 -3.65 -13.32 -8.48
C TYR A 334 -4.80 -12.48 -9.04
N LYS A 335 -5.81 -12.22 -8.19
CA LYS A 335 -6.94 -11.33 -8.47
C LYS A 335 -6.97 -10.26 -7.38
N LEU A 336 -7.22 -9.01 -7.76
CA LEU A 336 -7.48 -7.95 -6.79
C LEU A 336 -8.87 -8.18 -6.19
N LEU A 337 -8.92 -8.45 -4.88
CA LEU A 337 -10.14 -8.81 -4.17
C LEU A 337 -10.69 -7.61 -3.39
N ASP A 338 -12.00 -7.59 -3.20
CA ASP A 338 -12.66 -6.64 -2.31
C ASP A 338 -12.50 -7.09 -0.86
N LYS A 339 -12.19 -6.16 0.04
CA LYS A 339 -12.32 -6.43 1.48
C LYS A 339 -13.78 -6.32 1.86
N ILE A 340 -14.43 -7.46 2.11
CA ILE A 340 -15.87 -7.56 2.42
C ILE A 340 -16.11 -7.43 3.92
N THR A 341 -15.16 -7.91 4.73
CA THR A 341 -15.21 -7.93 6.20
C THR A 341 -13.86 -7.54 6.78
N ASP A 342 -13.80 -7.15 8.05
CA ASP A 342 -12.53 -6.93 8.73
C ASP A 342 -11.71 -8.22 8.85
N PHE A 343 -10.39 -8.07 8.91
CA PHE A 343 -9.52 -9.21 9.12
C PHE A 343 -9.68 -9.70 10.55
N LYS A 344 -10.23 -10.91 10.71
CA LYS A 344 -10.16 -11.61 11.99
C LYS A 344 -8.77 -12.21 12.07
N ILE A 345 -7.91 -11.60 12.86
CA ILE A 345 -6.57 -12.11 13.15
C ILE A 345 -6.71 -13.50 13.77
N ILE A 346 -5.86 -14.46 13.41
CA ILE A 346 -5.63 -15.62 14.28
C ILE A 346 -4.92 -15.05 15.50
N SER A 347 -5.69 -14.51 16.43
CA SER A 347 -5.27 -14.70 17.81
C SER A 347 -5.28 -16.21 17.97
N THR A 348 -4.13 -16.82 18.26
CA THR A 348 -4.15 -17.88 19.26
C THR A 348 -4.81 -17.23 20.45
N GLU A 349 -6.13 -17.40 20.53
CA GLU A 349 -7.10 -16.82 21.43
C GLU A 349 -6.60 -15.55 22.16
N ALA A 350 -7.25 -14.43 21.84
CA ALA A 350 -7.58 -13.47 22.89
C ALA A 350 -8.43 -14.24 23.91
N SER A 351 -7.75 -15.00 24.77
CA SER A 351 -8.28 -15.38 26.06
C SER A 351 -8.15 -14.13 26.90
N ASP A 352 -9.27 -13.77 27.51
CA ASP A 352 -9.37 -12.76 28.55
C ASP A 352 -8.11 -12.70 29.41
N ASN A 353 -7.45 -11.53 29.44
CA ASN A 353 -6.60 -11.09 30.54
C ASN A 353 -5.66 -12.14 31.19
N LYS A 354 -5.06 -13.06 30.41
CA LYS A 354 -4.14 -14.06 30.97
C LYS A 354 -2.97 -14.37 30.03
N GLY A 355 -1.92 -13.55 30.05
CA GLY A 355 -0.60 -13.99 29.56
C GLY A 355 -0.17 -15.33 30.20
N THR A 356 0.67 -16.08 29.50
CA THR A 356 0.90 -17.50 29.75
C THR A 356 2.18 -17.74 30.58
N SER A 357 2.13 -18.77 31.42
CA SER A 357 3.28 -19.30 32.20
C SER A 357 3.97 -20.48 31.52
N ASN A 358 3.40 -21.01 30.42
CA ASN A 358 3.95 -22.19 29.76
C ASN A 358 5.22 -21.85 28.97
N ASP A 359 6.20 -22.74 28.99
CA ASP A 359 7.43 -22.61 28.20
C ASP A 359 7.15 -22.56 26.69
N LYS A 360 7.81 -21.64 25.99
CA LYS A 360 7.90 -21.69 24.53
C LYS A 360 8.76 -22.90 24.16
N SER A 361 8.53 -23.51 23.00
CA SER A 361 9.36 -24.63 22.57
C SER A 361 10.82 -24.19 22.35
N THR A 362 11.77 -24.75 23.13
CA THR A 362 13.23 -24.52 23.08
C THR A 362 13.98 -25.52 22.18
N LYS A 363 13.29 -26.55 21.69
CA LYS A 363 13.82 -27.40 20.62
C LYS A 363 14.10 -26.50 19.41
N LYS A 364 15.02 -26.86 18.50
CA LYS A 364 15.00 -26.27 17.14
C LYS A 364 13.57 -26.42 16.65
N VAL A 365 12.80 -25.34 16.71
CA VAL A 365 11.47 -25.34 16.13
C VAL A 365 11.77 -25.24 14.64
N THR A 366 11.94 -26.40 14.04
CA THR A 366 11.40 -26.56 12.70
C THR A 366 9.91 -26.34 12.92
N ARG A 367 9.46 -25.08 12.85
CA ARG A 367 8.05 -24.84 12.63
C ARG A 367 7.90 -25.44 11.25
N LYS A 368 7.27 -26.61 11.16
CA LYS A 368 6.86 -27.20 9.89
C LYS A 368 5.74 -26.30 9.36
N LEU A 369 6.16 -25.13 8.91
CA LEU A 369 5.59 -24.50 7.76
C LEU A 369 5.84 -25.51 6.64
N LYS A 370 4.75 -26.09 6.13
CA LYS A 370 4.66 -27.19 5.17
C LYS A 370 5.50 -27.05 3.88
N GLY A 371 6.33 -26.01 3.69
CA GLY A 371 7.22 -25.95 2.55
C GLY A 371 8.68 -25.57 2.78
N GLY A 372 9.17 -25.32 3.99
CA GLY A 372 10.57 -24.94 4.16
C GLY A 372 10.86 -24.19 5.44
N LYS A 373 12.15 -24.20 5.81
CA LYS A 373 12.64 -23.63 7.07
C LYS A 373 12.72 -22.12 6.89
N VAL A 374 11.94 -21.38 7.67
CA VAL A 374 12.37 -20.05 8.08
C VAL A 374 13.38 -20.29 9.19
N THR A 375 14.63 -19.92 8.97
CA THR A 375 15.61 -19.89 10.06
C THR A 375 15.28 -18.69 10.95
N TYR A 376 14.31 -18.89 11.83
CA TYR A 376 14.13 -18.03 13.00
C TYR A 376 15.26 -18.39 13.94
N ASP A 377 16.01 -17.40 14.39
CA ASP A 377 17.04 -17.59 15.39
C ASP A 377 16.36 -18.10 16.69
N PRO A 378 16.47 -19.40 17.05
CA PRO A 378 15.81 -19.94 18.23
C PRO A 378 16.44 -19.40 19.51
N VAL A 379 17.55 -18.66 19.40
CA VAL A 379 18.23 -18.01 20.51
C VAL A 379 17.29 -17.03 21.22
N HIS A 380 16.47 -16.25 20.50
CA HIS A 380 15.53 -15.31 21.12
C HIS A 380 14.53 -16.03 22.03
N ASN A 381 13.83 -17.04 21.50
CA ASN A 381 12.85 -17.82 22.29
C ASN A 381 13.52 -18.59 23.42
N LYS A 382 14.74 -19.08 23.21
CA LYS A 382 15.51 -19.80 24.23
C LYS A 382 15.87 -18.86 25.38
N ILE A 383 16.39 -17.67 25.09
CA ILE A 383 16.66 -16.64 26.11
C ILE A 383 15.38 -16.25 26.81
N GLN A 384 14.27 -16.04 26.10
CA GLN A 384 12.99 -15.62 26.69
C GLN A 384 12.44 -16.66 27.69
N ASN A 385 12.55 -17.96 27.39
CA ASN A 385 12.15 -19.00 28.34
C ASN A 385 13.09 -19.07 29.53
N ILE A 386 14.40 -19.06 29.28
CA ILE A 386 15.39 -19.08 30.35
C ILE A 386 15.21 -17.86 31.25
N LEU A 387 14.90 -16.71 30.67
CA LEU A 387 14.58 -15.47 31.37
C LEU A 387 13.31 -15.61 32.21
N HIS A 388 12.24 -16.16 31.64
CA HIS A 388 10.99 -16.39 32.37
C HIS A 388 11.21 -17.31 33.58
N SER A 389 11.85 -18.47 33.40
CA SER A 389 12.18 -19.38 34.51
C SER A 389 13.14 -18.74 35.53
N TYR A 390 14.14 -17.99 35.05
CA TYR A 390 15.07 -17.26 35.92
C TYR A 390 14.33 -16.25 36.79
N LEU A 391 13.44 -15.45 36.21
CA LEU A 391 12.68 -14.45 36.96
C LEU A 391 11.66 -15.11 37.91
N GLU A 392 11.04 -16.24 37.54
CA GLU A 392 10.17 -16.99 38.46
C GLU A 392 10.95 -17.55 39.66
N SER A 393 12.20 -17.94 39.46
CA SER A 393 13.09 -18.38 40.55
C SER A 393 13.55 -17.24 41.47
N LYS A 394 13.48 -15.99 41.00
CA LYS A 394 13.78 -14.80 41.80
C LYS A 394 12.56 -14.49 42.66
N GLY A 395 12.62 -14.82 43.95
CA GLY A 395 11.54 -14.54 44.92
C GLY A 395 11.09 -13.08 45.06
N GLU A 396 11.66 -12.15 44.27
CA GLU A 396 11.25 -10.75 44.17
C GLU A 396 10.01 -10.50 43.29
N TYR A 397 9.62 -11.47 42.45
CA TYR A 397 8.45 -11.38 41.56
C TYR A 397 7.32 -12.30 42.00
N LYS A 398 6.12 -11.73 42.14
CA LYS A 398 4.89 -12.50 42.40
C LYS A 398 4.20 -13.00 41.13
N LYS A 399 4.58 -12.46 39.98
CA LYS A 399 4.01 -12.84 38.68
C LYS A 399 5.00 -12.54 37.58
N VAL A 400 5.29 -13.52 36.74
CA VAL A 400 6.07 -13.33 35.51
C VAL A 400 5.26 -13.90 34.37
N LYS A 401 5.18 -13.20 33.24
CA LYS A 401 4.53 -13.74 32.04
C LYS A 401 5.26 -13.32 30.77
N LYS A 402 5.05 -14.12 29.73
CA LYS A 402 5.53 -13.85 28.38
C LYS A 402 4.43 -13.22 27.52
N GLU A 403 4.82 -12.39 26.56
CA GLU A 403 3.96 -11.90 25.46
C GLU A 403 2.68 -11.17 25.91
N VAL A 404 2.81 -10.24 26.86
CA VAL A 404 1.66 -9.41 27.27
C VAL A 404 1.80 -8.03 26.68
N ASP A 405 0.78 -7.61 25.93
CA ASP A 405 0.73 -6.33 25.23
C ASP A 405 1.96 -6.08 24.32
N GLY A 406 2.51 -7.14 23.73
CA GLY A 406 3.68 -7.08 22.85
C GLY A 406 5.04 -7.11 23.57
N VAL A 407 5.07 -7.11 24.91
CA VAL A 407 6.31 -7.24 25.69
C VAL A 407 6.78 -8.69 25.74
N ASP A 408 8.04 -8.97 25.39
CA ASP A 408 8.59 -10.34 25.41
C ASP A 408 8.43 -11.01 26.78
N VAL A 409 8.91 -10.38 27.86
CA VAL A 409 8.64 -10.80 29.24
C VAL A 409 8.28 -9.60 30.08
N TRP A 410 7.18 -9.68 30.82
CA TRP A 410 6.90 -8.73 31.89
C TRP A 410 6.88 -9.44 33.24
N ALA A 411 7.38 -8.75 34.25
CA ALA A 411 7.39 -9.25 35.62
C ALA A 411 6.76 -8.22 36.55
N LYS A 412 5.94 -8.69 37.49
CA LYS A 412 5.34 -7.90 38.55
C LYS A 412 6.05 -8.20 39.86
N THR A 413 6.68 -7.18 40.44
CA THR A 413 7.33 -7.31 41.74
C THR A 413 6.31 -7.54 42.86
N ASN A 414 6.78 -8.01 44.00
CA ASN A 414 5.96 -8.14 45.20
C ASN A 414 5.26 -6.81 45.56
N GLN A 415 5.94 -5.68 45.35
CA GLN A 415 5.46 -4.31 45.55
C GLN A 415 4.56 -3.77 44.41
N ASN A 416 4.04 -4.63 43.53
CA ASN A 416 3.18 -4.28 42.40
C ASN A 416 3.83 -3.44 41.28
N LYS A 417 5.16 -3.30 41.25
CA LYS A 417 5.87 -2.61 40.16
C LYS A 417 6.02 -3.52 38.94
N LEU A 418 6.03 -2.93 37.75
CA LEU A 418 6.18 -3.65 36.49
C LEU A 418 7.61 -3.49 35.97
N HIS A 419 8.25 -4.60 35.60
CA HIS A 419 9.48 -4.62 34.84
C HIS A 419 9.19 -5.21 33.46
N PHE A 420 9.62 -4.54 32.39
CA PHE A 420 9.52 -5.04 31.03
C PHE A 420 10.89 -5.48 30.55
N TYR A 421 10.95 -6.63 29.90
CA TYR A 421 12.16 -7.20 29.33
C TYR A 421 11.95 -7.41 27.84
N GLU A 422 12.88 -6.93 27.03
CA GLU A 422 12.89 -7.06 25.57
C GLU A 422 14.15 -7.80 25.12
N VAL A 423 13.98 -8.93 24.44
CA VAL A 423 15.04 -9.86 24.07
C VAL A 423 15.51 -9.60 22.65
N LYS A 424 16.82 -9.49 22.43
CA LYS A 424 17.46 -9.38 21.11
C LYS A 424 18.66 -10.32 21.02
N THR A 425 19.02 -10.76 19.82
CA THR A 425 20.10 -11.76 19.60
C THR A 425 21.26 -11.19 18.79
N ASN A 426 21.45 -9.87 18.86
CA ASN A 426 22.59 -9.19 18.24
C ASN A 426 23.59 -8.79 19.33
N ASN A 427 24.75 -8.25 18.92
CA ASN A 427 25.66 -7.57 19.84
C ASN A 427 24.94 -6.48 20.65
N SER A 428 25.50 -6.13 21.82
CA SER A 428 24.93 -5.17 22.78
C SER A 428 24.43 -3.88 22.12
N LYS A 429 25.27 -3.23 21.32
CA LYS A 429 24.96 -1.95 20.64
C LYS A 429 23.76 -2.05 19.71
N LEU A 430 23.71 -3.08 18.86
CA LEU A 430 22.62 -3.28 17.90
C LEU A 430 21.33 -3.74 18.60
N SER A 431 21.46 -4.60 19.61
CA SER A 431 20.36 -5.02 20.47
C SER A 431 19.72 -3.83 21.17
N ILE A 432 20.52 -2.93 21.75
CA ILE A 432 20.02 -1.71 22.38
C ILE A 432 19.31 -0.81 21.37
N ARG A 433 19.93 -0.56 20.21
CA ARG A 433 19.33 0.26 19.13
C ARG A 433 17.95 -0.25 18.71
N ASN A 434 17.82 -1.56 18.56
CA ASN A 434 16.60 -2.18 18.05
C ASN A 434 15.50 -2.30 19.12
N ALA A 435 15.87 -2.50 20.39
CA ALA A 435 14.92 -2.66 21.49
C ALA A 435 14.43 -1.34 22.09
N LEU A 436 15.24 -0.26 22.06
CA LEU A 436 14.96 1.00 22.75
C LEU A 436 13.58 1.59 22.41
N GLY A 437 13.23 1.65 21.12
CA GLY A 437 11.93 2.18 20.70
C GLY A 437 10.76 1.34 21.20
N GLN A 438 10.92 0.02 21.21
CA GLN A 438 9.87 -0.93 21.60
C GLN A 438 9.57 -0.84 23.10
N VAL A 439 10.61 -0.89 23.95
CA VAL A 439 10.41 -0.79 25.41
C VAL A 439 9.81 0.55 25.83
N LEU A 440 10.16 1.64 25.12
CA LEU A 440 9.57 2.95 25.33
C LEU A 440 8.10 2.99 24.89
N GLU A 441 7.77 2.43 23.72
CA GLU A 441 6.39 2.35 23.24
C GLU A 441 5.50 1.59 24.24
N TYR A 442 5.94 0.42 24.69
CA TYR A 442 5.17 -0.41 25.63
C TYR A 442 4.86 0.32 26.94
N SER A 443 5.85 1.06 27.48
CA SER A 443 5.73 1.75 28.75
C SER A 443 5.02 3.11 28.65
N CYS A 444 5.29 3.87 27.57
CA CYS A 444 4.94 5.27 27.47
C CYS A 444 3.70 5.57 26.62
N TRP A 445 3.33 4.72 25.65
CA TRP A 445 2.22 5.02 24.76
C TRP A 445 0.84 4.75 25.40
N PRO A 446 -0.17 5.63 25.19
CA PRO A 446 -0.06 6.94 24.52
C PRO A 446 0.58 8.02 25.40
N GLU A 447 0.30 8.05 26.71
CA GLU A 447 0.90 8.98 27.69
C GLU A 447 0.91 8.34 29.09
N LEU A 448 1.51 7.16 29.22
CA LEU A 448 1.58 6.38 30.45
C LEU A 448 3.03 6.23 30.94
N ASN A 449 3.20 5.65 32.13
CA ASN A 449 4.50 5.16 32.61
C ASN A 449 4.27 3.81 33.27
N LYS A 450 4.03 2.78 32.45
CA LYS A 450 3.57 1.48 32.95
C LYS A 450 4.66 0.75 33.74
N ALA A 451 5.90 0.78 33.28
CA ALA A 451 7.00 0.02 33.86
C ALA A 451 7.98 0.89 34.67
N GLU A 452 8.40 0.36 35.82
CA GLU A 452 9.46 0.92 36.66
C GLU A 452 10.84 0.68 36.06
N LYS A 453 11.03 -0.45 35.37
CA LYS A 453 12.29 -0.78 34.69
C LYS A 453 12.03 -1.29 33.27
N LEU A 454 12.85 -0.82 32.33
CA LEU A 454 12.90 -1.26 30.95
C LEU A 454 14.23 -1.99 30.73
N ILE A 455 14.22 -3.31 30.61
CA ILE A 455 15.43 -4.12 30.54
C ILE A 455 15.59 -4.68 29.13
N ILE A 456 16.72 -4.39 28.50
CA ILE A 456 17.10 -4.99 27.22
C ILE A 456 17.98 -6.20 27.51
N VAL A 457 17.59 -7.36 26.96
CA VAL A 457 18.26 -8.64 27.19
C VAL A 457 18.88 -9.13 25.89
N SER A 458 20.14 -9.57 25.91
CA SER A 458 20.73 -10.26 24.76
C SER A 458 21.78 -11.29 25.17
N ASP A 459 22.28 -12.07 24.22
CA ASP A 459 23.35 -13.06 24.40
C ASP A 459 24.78 -12.51 24.25
N SER A 460 24.92 -11.20 24.06
CA SER A 460 26.21 -10.52 24.07
C SER A 460 26.59 -10.12 25.49
N GLU A 461 27.83 -10.40 25.91
CA GLU A 461 28.35 -9.86 27.17
C GLU A 461 28.46 -8.32 27.09
N GLU A 462 28.29 -7.66 28.24
CA GLU A 462 28.45 -6.22 28.37
C GLU A 462 29.92 -5.80 28.30
N ASP A 463 30.25 -4.92 27.36
CA ASP A 463 31.55 -4.23 27.32
C ASP A 463 31.50 -2.88 28.05
N GLU A 464 32.67 -2.28 28.25
CA GLU A 464 32.79 -0.97 28.92
C GLU A 464 32.08 0.16 28.14
N GLU A 465 31.96 0.05 26.82
CA GLU A 465 31.21 1.01 26.02
C GLU A 465 29.70 0.92 26.31
N THR A 466 29.17 -0.29 26.41
CA THR A 466 27.77 -0.58 26.72
C THR A 466 27.41 -0.02 28.10
N LYS A 467 28.26 -0.24 29.11
CA LYS A 467 28.08 0.33 30.46
C LYS A 467 28.05 1.85 30.44
N LYS A 468 29.01 2.48 29.76
CA LYS A 468 29.06 3.95 29.61
C LYS A 468 27.82 4.48 28.89
N TYR A 469 27.36 3.80 27.84
CA TYR A 469 26.19 4.20 27.06
C TYR A 469 24.88 4.10 27.85
N MET A 470 24.64 2.97 28.53
CA MET A 470 23.44 2.78 29.36
C MET A 470 23.39 3.79 30.50
N LYS A 471 24.53 4.00 31.19
CA LYS A 471 24.66 5.05 32.22
C LYS A 471 24.39 6.45 31.65
N HIS A 472 24.92 6.75 30.47
CA HIS A 472 24.69 8.05 29.83
C HIS A 472 23.22 8.28 29.51
N ILE A 473 22.51 7.29 28.93
CA ILE A 473 21.09 7.42 28.63
C ILE A 473 20.28 7.63 29.90
N ARG A 474 20.50 6.80 30.93
CA ARG A 474 19.77 6.93 32.19
C ARG A 474 19.97 8.30 32.82
N ASN A 475 21.22 8.75 32.92
CA ASN A 475 21.54 10.01 33.59
C ASN A 475 21.07 11.24 32.80
N LYS A 476 21.18 11.20 31.47
CA LYS A 476 20.86 12.35 30.62
C LYS A 476 19.36 12.50 30.39
N TYR A 477 18.64 11.40 30.20
CA TYR A 477 17.22 11.44 29.81
C TYR A 477 16.27 10.96 30.90
N ASN A 478 16.80 10.52 32.04
CA ASN A 478 16.01 10.01 33.17
C ASN A 478 15.05 8.86 32.79
N ILE A 479 15.46 8.04 31.82
CA ILE A 479 14.72 6.86 31.38
C ILE A 479 15.21 5.66 32.21
N PRO A 480 14.33 4.86 32.85
CA PRO A 480 14.75 3.75 33.71
C PRO A 480 15.13 2.50 32.90
N ILE A 481 16.13 2.65 32.02
CA ILE A 481 16.54 1.62 31.08
C ILE A 481 17.83 0.90 31.49
N PHE A 482 17.82 -0.41 31.40
CA PHE A 482 18.90 -1.30 31.83
C PHE A 482 19.24 -2.29 30.74
N TYR A 483 20.45 -2.83 30.80
CA TYR A 483 20.88 -3.92 29.93
C TYR A 483 21.23 -5.13 30.78
N MET A 484 20.96 -6.32 30.26
CA MET A 484 21.28 -7.60 30.91
C MET A 484 21.78 -8.58 29.83
N SER A 485 22.86 -9.29 30.12
CA SER A 485 23.44 -10.29 29.21
C SER A 485 23.05 -11.70 29.63
N TYR A 486 22.97 -12.63 28.68
CA TYR A 486 22.83 -14.05 28.95
C TYR A 486 23.99 -14.84 28.33
N SER A 487 24.76 -15.54 29.14
CA SER A 487 25.83 -16.41 28.67
C SER A 487 25.30 -17.85 28.55
N PHE A 488 25.24 -18.36 27.32
CA PHE A 488 24.91 -19.77 27.07
C PHE A 488 25.97 -20.73 27.63
N GLU A 489 27.23 -20.32 27.59
CA GLU A 489 28.37 -21.12 28.04
C GLU A 489 28.37 -21.28 29.56
N LYS A 490 28.10 -20.18 30.28
CA LYS A 490 28.05 -20.15 31.76
C LYS A 490 26.64 -20.46 32.30
N ASN A 491 25.64 -20.63 31.42
CA ASN A 491 24.22 -20.81 31.72
C ASN A 491 23.68 -19.83 32.78
N LYS A 492 24.04 -18.54 32.66
CA LYS A 492 23.70 -17.50 33.64
C LYS A 492 23.43 -16.14 33.01
N PHE A 493 22.57 -15.36 33.65
CA PHE A 493 22.43 -13.94 33.37
C PHE A 493 23.56 -13.13 34.03
N GLY A 494 24.12 -12.19 33.29
CA GLY A 494 25.17 -11.26 33.71
C GLY A 494 24.70 -9.81 33.71
N GLY A 495 25.44 -8.99 34.45
CA GLY A 495 25.44 -7.52 34.42
C GLY A 495 24.12 -6.84 34.14
N LEU A 496 23.24 -6.72 35.15
CA LEU A 496 22.17 -5.73 35.10
C LEU A 496 22.78 -4.34 35.29
N ILE A 497 23.10 -3.69 34.17
CA ILE A 497 23.88 -2.44 34.13
C ILE A 497 23.09 -1.24 33.68
#